data_AF-I0YR73-F1
#
_entry.id   AF-I0YR73-F1
#
_cell.length_a   1.000
_cell.length_b   1.000
_cell.length_c   1.000
_cell.angle_alpha   90.00
_cell.angle_beta   90.00
_cell.angle_gamma   90.00
#
_symmetry.space_group_name_H-M   'P 1'
#
loop_
_entity.id
_entity.type
_entity.pdbx_description
1 polymer ?
#
loop_
_entity_poly.entity_id
_entity_poly.type
_entity_poly.pdbx_seq_one_letter_code
_entity_poly.pdbx_strand_id
1 'polypeptide(L)'
;MAAVVLNCQADITKIESALHAARRETLQRGSQDISPDQEKAMERLLRKRTDQLIAKIHICTTTQAAEREGADDAAQDVSDALAVLDKENQQLQTEVNEAARRVAQLRTTVPKALSNRFKGMLESCRPTPQPEGSDAEQSGEEEAGPPDASLSPAPLELQDKFAAITNGMPSLRAELEEALERLQRIVAAIDSEAEKAPPNTVEKAFKHFDSPATSGMPSPKLADAVSSGKIVTRRRMASHLRPIPYPLR
;
A
#
# COMPACT_ATOMS: atom_id res chain seq x y z
N MET A 1 -26.25 -3.09 37.53
CA MET A 1 -24.86 -3.58 37.50
C MET A 1 -24.07 -2.74 38.49
N ALA A 2 -23.47 -3.36 39.51
CA ALA A 2 -22.65 -2.61 40.47
C ALA A 2 -21.38 -2.13 39.77
N ALA A 3 -21.11 -0.82 39.79
CA ALA A 3 -19.85 -0.27 39.31
C ALA A 3 -18.74 -0.76 40.26
N VAL A 4 -17.85 -1.62 39.75
CA VAL A 4 -16.67 -2.04 40.51
C VAL A 4 -15.72 -0.86 40.53
N VAL A 5 -15.59 -0.27 41.71
CA VAL A 5 -14.74 0.87 41.95
C VAL A 5 -13.30 0.38 42.14
N LEU A 6 -12.47 0.50 41.10
CA LEU A 6 -11.04 0.24 41.18
C LEU A 6 -10.36 1.46 41.81
N ASN A 7 -10.21 1.44 43.13
CA ASN A 7 -9.81 2.63 43.89
C ASN A 7 -8.30 2.75 44.15
N CYS A 8 -7.46 1.92 43.53
CA CYS A 8 -6.01 2.10 43.63
C CYS A 8 -5.26 1.65 42.37
N GLN A 9 -4.22 2.40 42.00
CA GLN A 9 -3.26 2.06 40.92
C GLN A 9 -2.70 0.63 41.09
N ALA A 10 -2.63 0.15 42.33
CA ALA A 10 -2.22 -1.22 42.64
C ALA A 10 -3.22 -2.28 42.16
N ASP A 11 -4.52 -1.98 42.06
CA ASP A 11 -5.51 -2.92 41.53
C ASP A 11 -5.52 -2.93 40.00
N ILE A 12 -5.26 -1.78 39.37
CA ILE A 12 -5.09 -1.69 37.91
C ILE A 12 -3.89 -2.54 37.46
N THR A 13 -2.75 -2.38 38.11
CA THR A 13 -1.53 -3.16 37.80
C THR A 13 -1.69 -4.67 38.10
N LYS A 14 -2.46 -5.05 39.13
CA LYS A 14 -2.85 -6.45 39.36
C LYS A 14 -3.73 -6.99 38.23
N ILE A 15 -4.68 -6.20 37.73
CA ILE A 15 -5.55 -6.60 36.62
C ILE A 15 -4.74 -6.72 35.33
N GLU A 16 -3.83 -5.80 35.03
CA GLU A 16 -2.93 -5.86 33.87
C GLU A 16 -2.04 -7.11 33.91
N SER A 17 -1.38 -7.35 35.05
CA SER A 17 -0.54 -8.53 35.22
C SER A 17 -1.34 -9.83 35.14
N ALA A 18 -2.56 -9.87 35.68
CA ALA A 18 -3.48 -11.00 35.53
C ALA A 18 -3.91 -11.21 34.07
N LEU A 19 -4.19 -10.14 33.32
CA LEU A 19 -4.57 -10.22 31.90
C LEU A 19 -3.41 -10.73 31.05
N HIS A 20 -2.19 -10.26 31.31
CA HIS A 20 -0.98 -10.74 30.65
C HIS A 20 -0.65 -12.18 31.03
N ALA A 21 -0.88 -12.59 32.28
CA ALA A 21 -0.74 -13.98 32.70
C ALA A 21 -1.75 -14.90 31.99
N ALA A 22 -3.03 -14.52 31.98
CA ALA A 22 -4.08 -15.26 31.27
C ALA A 22 -3.82 -15.35 29.75
N ARG A 23 -3.27 -14.30 29.14
CA ARG A 23 -2.82 -14.33 27.74
C ARG A 23 -1.71 -15.38 27.52
N ARG A 24 -0.72 -15.43 28.40
CA ARG A 24 0.37 -16.41 28.29
C ARG A 24 -0.13 -17.84 28.49
N GLU A 25 -1.03 -18.04 29.45
CA GLU A 25 -1.63 -19.35 29.70
C GLU A 25 -2.50 -19.83 28.53
N THR A 26 -3.30 -18.95 27.92
CA THR A 26 -4.09 -19.27 26.73
C THR A 26 -3.23 -19.60 25.52
N LEU A 27 -2.12 -18.88 25.33
CA LEU A 27 -1.13 -19.21 24.29
C LEU A 27 -0.46 -20.56 24.56
N GLN A 28 -0.03 -20.84 25.79
CA GLN A 28 0.59 -22.12 26.17
C GLN A 28 -0.36 -23.31 25.98
N ARG A 29 -1.66 -23.13 26.26
CA ARG A 29 -2.67 -24.18 26.03
C ARG A 29 -2.99 -24.38 24.54
N GLY A 30 -3.00 -23.30 23.75
CA GLY A 30 -3.30 -23.37 22.32
C GLY A 30 -2.11 -23.80 21.45
N SER A 31 -0.88 -23.64 21.93
CA SER A 31 0.36 -23.92 21.18
C SER A 31 0.56 -25.41 20.85
N GLN A 32 -0.08 -26.32 21.59
CA GLN A 32 0.15 -27.77 21.43
C GLN A 32 -0.39 -28.36 20.11
N ASP A 33 -1.42 -27.74 19.50
CA ASP A 33 -2.15 -28.32 18.36
C ASP A 33 -2.18 -27.43 17.10
N ILE A 34 -1.44 -26.31 17.10
CA ILE A 34 -1.59 -25.24 16.10
C ILE A 34 -0.31 -25.03 15.30
N SER A 35 -0.44 -24.76 13.99
CA SER A 35 0.69 -24.42 13.12
C SER A 35 1.41 -23.14 13.61
N PRO A 36 2.75 -23.02 13.48
CA PRO A 36 3.51 -21.87 13.97
C PRO A 36 3.04 -20.52 13.40
N ASP A 37 2.49 -20.50 12.19
CA ASP A 37 1.94 -19.27 11.59
C ASP A 37 0.59 -18.87 12.20
N GLN A 38 -0.23 -19.86 12.53
CA GLN A 38 -1.50 -19.67 13.24
C GLN A 38 -1.26 -19.26 14.70
N GLU A 39 -0.23 -19.81 15.35
CA GLU A 39 0.20 -19.41 16.69
C GLU A 39 0.62 -17.94 16.73
N LYS A 40 1.47 -17.50 15.79
CA LYS A 40 1.86 -16.09 15.66
C LYS A 40 0.66 -15.17 15.38
N ALA A 41 -0.30 -15.62 14.56
CA ALA A 41 -1.51 -14.86 14.28
C ALA A 41 -2.40 -14.71 15.53
N MET A 42 -2.57 -15.81 16.28
CA MET A 42 -3.30 -15.83 17.55
C MET A 42 -2.61 -14.97 18.61
N GLU A 43 -1.29 -15.01 18.69
CA GLU A 43 -0.52 -14.15 19.60
C GLU A 43 -0.74 -12.66 19.30
N ARG A 44 -0.66 -12.25 18.03
CA ARG A 44 -0.93 -10.86 17.63
C ARG A 44 -2.35 -10.44 17.99
N LEU A 45 -3.34 -11.30 17.75
CA LEU A 45 -4.74 -11.04 18.07
C LEU A 45 -4.95 -10.87 19.58
N LEU A 46 -4.41 -11.80 20.37
CA LEU A 46 -4.52 -11.77 21.82
C LEU A 46 -3.78 -10.57 22.41
N ARG A 47 -2.59 -10.22 21.89
CA ARG A 47 -1.89 -8.97 22.25
C ARG A 47 -2.78 -7.76 22.01
N LYS A 48 -3.29 -7.58 20.79
CA LYS A 48 -4.17 -6.45 20.44
C LYS A 48 -5.41 -6.37 21.33
N ARG A 49 -6.05 -7.51 21.63
CA ARG A 49 -7.23 -7.56 22.50
C ARG A 49 -6.91 -7.23 23.95
N THR A 50 -5.80 -7.73 24.48
CA THR A 50 -5.28 -7.40 25.81
C THR A 50 -5.00 -5.91 25.92
N ASP A 51 -4.31 -5.32 24.96
CA ASP A 51 -3.93 -3.90 24.98
C ASP A 51 -5.18 -3.00 24.87
N GLN A 52 -6.16 -3.38 24.05
CA GLN A 52 -7.46 -2.69 23.96
C GLN A 52 -8.25 -2.74 25.27
N LEU A 53 -8.22 -3.88 25.98
CA LEU A 53 -8.90 -4.00 27.27
C LEU A 53 -8.20 -3.16 28.34
N ILE A 54 -6.87 -3.17 28.38
CA ILE A 54 -6.08 -2.33 29.29
C ILE A 54 -6.38 -0.85 29.04
N ALA A 55 -6.36 -0.39 27.78
CA ALA A 55 -6.68 0.98 27.44
C ALA A 55 -8.10 1.40 27.87
N LYS A 56 -9.09 0.52 27.70
CA LYS A 56 -10.47 0.76 28.17
C LYS A 56 -10.55 0.84 29.69
N ILE A 57 -9.84 -0.03 30.40
CA ILE A 57 -9.77 0.01 31.87
C ILE A 57 -9.20 1.36 32.31
N HIS A 58 -8.07 1.80 31.73
CA HIS A 58 -7.47 3.11 32.02
C HIS A 58 -8.45 4.26 31.79
N ILE A 59 -9.10 4.33 30.62
CA ILE A 59 -10.07 5.39 30.31
C ILE A 59 -11.24 5.39 31.30
N CYS A 60 -11.81 4.21 31.60
CA CYS A 60 -12.91 4.10 32.56
C CYS A 60 -12.48 4.48 33.98
N THR A 61 -11.25 4.16 34.38
CA THR A 61 -10.73 4.51 35.71
C THR A 61 -10.38 5.99 35.83
N THR A 62 -9.82 6.60 34.78
CA THR A 62 -9.47 8.03 34.80
C THR A 62 -10.72 8.90 34.76
N THR A 63 -11.73 8.53 33.95
CA THR A 63 -13.02 9.22 33.91
C THR A 63 -13.77 9.11 35.24
N GLN A 64 -13.78 7.94 35.88
CA GLN A 64 -14.37 7.77 37.22
C GLN A 64 -13.60 8.47 38.34
N ALA A 65 -12.28 8.64 38.21
CA ALA A 65 -11.48 9.42 39.15
C ALA A 65 -11.78 10.92 39.03
N ALA A 66 -11.88 11.43 37.79
CA ALA A 66 -12.28 12.81 37.52
C ALA A 66 -13.70 13.11 38.05
N GLU A 67 -14.66 12.20 37.88
CA GLU A 67 -16.02 12.39 38.41
C GLU A 67 -16.09 12.46 39.96
N ARG A 68 -15.06 12.03 40.69
CA ARG A 68 -15.05 12.00 42.17
C ARG A 68 -14.31 13.16 42.83
N GLU A 69 -13.31 13.72 42.18
CA GLU A 69 -12.53 14.84 42.71
C GLU A 69 -13.04 16.18 42.16
N GLY A 70 -14.35 16.46 42.20
CA GLY A 70 -14.90 17.80 41.85
C GLY A 70 -14.24 18.46 40.65
N ALA A 71 -14.05 17.71 39.55
CA ALA A 71 -13.00 17.94 38.58
C ALA A 71 -13.45 18.77 37.37
N ASP A 72 -14.13 19.90 37.59
CA ASP A 72 -14.42 20.81 36.48
C ASP A 72 -13.10 21.29 35.85
N ASP A 73 -12.08 21.60 36.65
CA ASP A 73 -10.78 22.08 36.14
C ASP A 73 -9.95 20.98 35.46
N ALA A 74 -9.86 19.77 36.03
CA ALA A 74 -9.07 18.69 35.42
C ALA A 74 -9.77 18.04 34.21
N ALA A 75 -11.11 18.02 34.17
CA ALA A 75 -11.85 17.62 32.98
C ALA A 75 -11.72 18.67 31.86
N GLN A 76 -11.68 19.96 32.21
CA GLN A 76 -11.41 21.05 31.27
C GLN A 76 -9.99 20.94 30.69
N ASP A 77 -8.97 20.69 31.51
CA ASP A 77 -7.58 20.53 31.05
C ASP A 77 -7.42 19.33 30.10
N VAL A 78 -8.08 18.21 30.39
CA VAL A 78 -8.10 17.04 29.49
C VAL A 78 -8.86 17.35 28.20
N SER A 79 -9.98 18.08 28.28
CA SER A 79 -10.75 18.52 27.12
C SER A 79 -9.94 19.46 26.22
N ASP A 80 -9.20 20.40 26.81
CA ASP A 80 -8.34 21.34 26.09
C ASP A 80 -7.15 20.62 25.44
N ALA A 81 -6.53 19.67 26.14
CA ALA A 81 -5.47 18.83 25.59
C ALA A 81 -5.97 17.97 24.41
N LEU A 82 -7.18 17.41 24.51
CA LEU A 82 -7.82 16.66 23.43
C LEU A 82 -8.13 17.58 22.23
N ALA A 83 -8.61 18.80 22.46
CA ALA A 83 -8.88 19.76 21.40
C ALA A 83 -7.59 20.17 20.64
N VAL A 84 -6.47 20.32 21.36
CA VAL A 84 -5.16 20.59 20.73
C VAL A 84 -4.73 19.40 19.86
N LEU A 85 -4.83 18.17 20.39
CA LEU A 85 -4.49 16.95 19.65
C LEU A 85 -5.39 16.73 18.42
N ASP A 86 -6.68 17.02 18.52
CA ASP A 86 -7.60 16.93 17.39
C ASP A 86 -7.26 17.93 16.30
N LYS A 87 -6.86 19.15 16.67
CA LYS A 87 -6.41 20.17 15.72
C LYS A 87 -5.11 19.75 15.01
N GLU A 88 -4.15 19.21 15.75
CA GLU A 88 -2.90 18.69 15.18
C GLU A 88 -3.16 17.51 14.24
N ASN A 89 -4.03 16.58 14.63
CA ASN A 89 -4.44 15.47 13.76
C ASN A 89 -5.11 15.96 12.46
N GLN A 90 -5.98 16.97 12.55
CA GLN A 90 -6.59 17.57 11.36
C GLN A 90 -5.53 18.21 10.44
N GLN A 91 -4.56 18.93 11.01
CA GLN A 91 -3.45 19.52 10.25
C GLN A 91 -2.63 18.44 9.54
N LEU A 92 -2.17 17.41 10.27
CA LEU A 92 -1.43 16.30 9.69
C LEU A 92 -2.24 15.58 8.60
N GLN A 93 -3.53 15.38 8.80
CA GLN A 93 -4.40 14.77 7.81
C GLN A 93 -4.52 15.63 6.54
N THR A 94 -4.57 16.96 6.68
CA THR A 94 -4.52 17.87 5.52
C THR A 94 -3.19 17.80 4.78
N GLU A 95 -2.06 17.82 5.50
CA GLU A 95 -0.72 17.74 4.89
C GLU A 95 -0.51 16.42 4.15
N VAL A 96 -0.94 15.29 4.74
CA VAL A 96 -0.88 13.97 4.11
C VAL A 96 -1.74 13.95 2.84
N ASN A 97 -2.94 14.52 2.86
CA ASN A 97 -3.81 14.60 1.70
C ASN A 97 -3.20 15.47 0.59
N GLU A 98 -2.58 16.60 0.93
CA GLU A 98 -1.88 17.46 -0.03
C GLU A 98 -0.65 16.79 -0.62
N ALA A 99 0.16 16.11 0.20
CA ALA A 99 1.30 15.34 -0.26
C ALA A 99 0.86 14.20 -1.19
N ALA A 100 -0.22 13.49 -0.86
CA ALA A 100 -0.80 12.45 -1.71
C ALA A 100 -1.27 13.01 -3.07
N ARG A 101 -1.91 14.19 -3.08
CA ARG A 101 -2.30 14.88 -4.32
C ARG A 101 -1.08 15.27 -5.16
N ARG A 102 -0.02 15.80 -4.54
CA ARG A 102 1.24 16.13 -5.24
C ARG A 102 1.88 14.89 -5.87
N VAL A 103 1.94 13.79 -5.14
CA VAL A 103 2.47 12.51 -5.67
C VAL A 103 1.62 12.00 -6.83
N ALA A 104 0.28 12.07 -6.72
CA ALA A 104 -0.61 11.68 -7.81
C ALA A 104 -0.39 12.54 -9.07
N GLN A 105 -0.24 13.86 -8.91
CA GLN A 105 0.08 14.76 -10.02
C GLN A 105 1.42 14.38 -10.67
N LEU A 106 2.48 14.22 -9.87
CA LEU A 106 3.81 13.84 -10.37
C LEU A 106 3.79 12.49 -11.12
N ARG A 107 3.05 11.50 -10.61
CA ARG A 107 2.88 10.21 -11.30
C ARG A 107 2.22 10.34 -12.67
N THR A 108 1.42 11.38 -12.90
CA THR A 108 0.79 11.62 -14.21
C THR A 108 1.61 12.51 -15.14
N THR A 109 2.35 13.48 -14.60
CA THR A 109 3.09 14.48 -15.39
C THR A 109 4.48 14.01 -15.75
N VAL A 110 5.23 13.42 -14.80
CA VAL A 110 6.63 13.03 -15.00
C VAL A 110 6.80 12.00 -16.12
N PRO A 111 6.01 10.90 -16.20
CA PRO A 111 6.16 9.94 -17.28
C PRO A 111 5.92 10.54 -18.66
N LYS A 112 4.93 11.45 -18.78
CA LYS A 112 4.62 12.15 -20.04
C LYS A 112 5.73 13.12 -20.45
N ALA A 113 6.27 13.86 -19.48
CA ALA A 113 7.39 14.77 -19.73
C ALA A 113 8.64 14.00 -20.19
N LEU A 114 8.95 12.88 -19.53
CA LEU A 114 10.05 12.00 -19.91
C LEU A 114 9.82 11.38 -21.29
N SER A 115 8.63 10.86 -21.58
CA SER A 115 8.33 10.27 -22.90
C SER A 115 8.48 11.27 -24.03
N ASN A 116 8.02 12.52 -23.82
CA ASN A 116 8.18 13.57 -24.83
C ASN A 116 9.65 13.94 -25.04
N ARG A 117 10.43 14.03 -23.96
CA ARG A 117 11.87 14.31 -24.04
C ARG A 117 12.62 13.21 -24.79
N PHE A 118 12.37 11.95 -24.45
CA PHE A 118 13.00 10.81 -25.14
C PHE A 118 12.56 10.71 -26.60
N LYS A 119 11.28 10.97 -26.89
CA LYS A 119 10.79 10.99 -28.28
C LYS A 119 11.53 12.04 -29.13
N GLY A 120 11.70 13.25 -28.62
CA GLY A 120 12.46 14.31 -29.32
C GLY A 120 13.94 13.94 -29.52
N MET A 121 14.58 13.33 -28.52
CA MET A 121 15.95 12.83 -28.67
C MET A 121 16.04 11.73 -29.74
N LEU A 122 15.12 10.76 -29.73
CA LEU A 122 15.09 9.69 -30.71
C LEU A 122 14.80 10.20 -32.13
N GLU A 123 13.94 11.20 -32.29
CA GLU A 123 13.69 11.86 -33.57
C GLU A 123 14.95 12.57 -34.08
N SER A 124 15.73 13.22 -33.20
CA SER A 124 17.00 13.87 -33.58
C SER A 124 18.10 12.88 -33.93
N CYS A 125 18.08 11.67 -33.38
CA CYS A 125 19.03 10.60 -33.68
C CYS A 125 18.55 9.69 -34.80
N ARG A 126 17.34 9.88 -35.33
CA ARG A 126 16.81 9.09 -36.43
C ARG A 126 17.61 9.45 -37.68
N PRO A 127 18.36 8.51 -38.29
CA PRO A 127 19.01 8.77 -39.57
C PRO A 127 17.93 9.20 -40.55
N THR A 128 18.06 10.41 -41.09
CA THR A 128 17.23 10.84 -42.22
C THR A 128 17.42 9.80 -43.31
N PRO A 129 16.36 9.16 -43.81
CA PRO A 129 16.48 8.25 -44.94
C PRO A 129 17.08 9.07 -46.08
N GLN A 130 18.32 8.76 -46.41
CA GLN A 130 18.97 9.24 -47.62
C GLN A 130 18.08 8.73 -48.77
N PRO A 131 17.58 9.61 -49.66
CA PRO A 131 16.78 9.18 -50.80
C PRO A 131 17.71 8.44 -51.76
N GLU A 132 17.91 7.14 -51.54
CA GLU A 132 18.51 6.27 -52.53
C GLU A 132 17.42 5.75 -53.46
N GLY A 133 17.55 6.08 -54.74
CA GLY A 133 16.78 5.45 -55.80
C GLY A 133 16.04 6.39 -56.75
N SER A 134 16.73 7.35 -57.35
CA SER A 134 16.45 7.72 -58.74
C SER A 134 17.75 7.76 -59.53
N ASP A 135 18.34 6.58 -59.74
CA ASP A 135 19.19 6.33 -60.89
C ASP A 135 18.32 6.46 -62.14
N ALA A 136 18.19 7.68 -62.63
CA ALA A 136 17.80 7.96 -64.00
C ALA A 136 18.93 8.78 -64.60
N GLU A 137 19.60 8.17 -65.56
CA GLU A 137 20.60 8.75 -66.43
C GLU A 137 20.22 10.16 -66.88
N GLN A 138 21.04 11.16 -66.56
CA GLN A 138 21.18 12.32 -67.44
C GLN A 138 22.53 13.01 -67.24
N SER A 139 23.35 12.92 -68.28
CA SER A 139 24.53 13.73 -68.52
C SER A 139 24.19 15.24 -68.49
N GLY A 140 25.07 16.06 -67.94
CA GLY A 140 25.02 17.52 -68.07
C GLY A 140 26.05 18.23 -67.18
N GLU A 141 26.84 19.10 -67.81
CA GLU A 141 28.01 19.84 -67.31
C GLU A 141 27.77 20.90 -66.21
N GLU A 142 28.88 21.31 -65.57
CA GLU A 142 29.12 22.55 -64.77
C GLU A 142 28.45 22.59 -63.37
N GLU A 143 29.09 22.98 -62.26
CA GLU A 143 30.08 24.04 -62.02
C GLU A 143 30.78 23.76 -60.66
N ALA A 144 32.07 24.12 -60.56
CA ALA A 144 32.91 23.87 -59.39
C ALA A 144 32.50 24.70 -58.16
N GLY A 145 31.93 24.05 -57.14
CA GLY A 145 31.83 24.56 -55.77
C GLY A 145 32.93 23.95 -54.88
N PRO A 146 33.51 24.71 -53.93
CA PRO A 146 34.60 24.20 -53.10
C PRO A 146 34.12 23.06 -52.19
N PRO A 147 34.91 22.00 -51.98
CA PRO A 147 34.53 20.92 -51.07
C PRO A 147 34.61 21.44 -49.63
N ASP A 148 33.46 21.64 -49.00
CA ASP A 148 33.33 21.91 -47.57
C ASP A 148 33.70 20.64 -46.78
N ALA A 149 34.99 20.34 -46.74
CA ALA A 149 35.59 19.24 -46.00
C ALA A 149 35.81 19.69 -44.54
N SER A 150 34.72 19.79 -43.77
CA SER A 150 34.80 20.10 -42.33
C SER A 150 33.77 19.33 -41.50
N LEU A 151 33.64 18.01 -41.70
CA LEU A 151 32.63 17.21 -40.97
C LEU A 151 33.15 15.93 -40.30
N SER A 152 34.42 15.86 -39.95
CA SER A 152 34.89 14.89 -38.94
C SER A 152 35.44 15.66 -37.74
N PRO A 153 34.92 15.47 -36.51
CA PRO A 153 35.63 15.95 -35.34
C PRO A 153 37.04 15.35 -35.34
N ALA A 154 38.04 16.12 -34.94
CA ALA A 154 39.42 15.66 -34.90
C ALA A 154 39.50 14.38 -34.05
N PRO A 155 40.31 13.37 -34.43
CA PRO A 155 40.36 12.07 -33.75
C PRO A 155 40.66 12.17 -32.25
N LEU A 156 41.33 13.24 -31.81
CA LEU A 156 41.56 13.55 -30.39
C LEU A 156 40.26 13.84 -29.62
N GLU A 157 39.34 14.63 -30.19
CA GLU A 157 38.07 14.97 -29.53
C GLU A 157 37.17 13.75 -29.36
N LEU A 158 37.24 12.80 -30.30
CA LEU A 158 36.56 11.52 -30.18
C LEU A 158 37.14 10.67 -29.06
N GLN A 159 38.46 10.70 -28.89
CA GLN A 159 39.15 9.96 -27.83
C GLN A 159 38.83 10.54 -26.45
N ASP A 160 38.77 11.87 -26.32
CA ASP A 160 38.37 12.55 -25.08
C ASP A 160 36.90 12.29 -24.73
N LYS A 161 36.01 12.31 -25.72
CA LYS A 161 34.59 11.95 -25.52
C LYS A 161 34.44 10.49 -25.11
N PHE A 162 35.21 9.59 -25.72
CA PHE A 162 35.21 8.18 -25.34
C PHE A 162 35.71 7.99 -23.92
N ALA A 163 36.83 8.63 -23.55
CA ALA A 163 37.38 8.59 -22.21
C ALA A 163 36.40 9.13 -21.16
N ALA A 164 35.73 10.25 -21.45
CA ALA A 164 34.70 10.83 -20.58
C ALA A 164 33.51 9.86 -20.36
N ILE A 165 33.05 9.20 -21.42
CA ILE A 165 31.96 8.22 -21.34
C ILE A 165 32.42 6.97 -20.55
N THR A 166 33.62 6.45 -20.81
CA THR A 166 34.14 5.29 -20.07
C THR A 166 34.36 5.59 -18.60
N ASN A 167 34.72 6.83 -18.25
CA ASN A 167 34.87 7.26 -16.87
C ASN A 167 33.52 7.50 -16.16
N GLY A 168 32.45 7.78 -16.91
CA GLY A 168 31.08 7.91 -16.38
C GLY A 168 30.32 6.57 -16.25
N MET A 169 30.79 5.51 -16.90
CA MET A 169 30.16 4.18 -16.84
C MET A 169 30.10 3.58 -15.41
N PRO A 170 31.14 3.70 -14.56
CA PRO A 170 31.08 3.21 -13.19
C PRO A 170 30.02 3.91 -12.33
N SER A 171 29.86 5.24 -12.46
CA SER A 171 28.84 5.97 -11.69
C SER A 171 27.44 5.60 -12.14
N LEU A 172 27.21 5.47 -13.46
CA LEU A 172 25.95 4.99 -14.01
C LEU A 172 25.61 3.57 -13.53
N ARG A 173 26.61 2.68 -13.41
CA ARG A 173 26.40 1.34 -12.84
C ARG A 173 26.01 1.41 -11.37
N ALA A 174 26.68 2.23 -10.57
CA ALA A 174 26.33 2.41 -9.16
C ALA A 174 24.91 2.96 -8.97
N GLU A 175 24.50 3.95 -9.78
CA GLU A 175 23.14 4.50 -9.74
C GLU A 175 22.08 3.46 -10.14
N LEU A 176 22.38 2.61 -11.13
CA LEU A 176 21.49 1.52 -11.54
C LEU A 176 21.37 0.45 -10.46
N GLU A 177 22.47 0.06 -9.82
CA GLU A 177 22.46 -0.90 -8.70
C GLU A 177 21.65 -0.35 -7.52
N GLU A 178 21.83 0.92 -7.16
CA GLU A 178 21.05 1.56 -6.10
C GLU A 178 19.55 1.65 -6.46
N ALA A 179 19.21 1.95 -7.71
CA ALA A 179 17.84 1.96 -8.19
C ALA A 179 17.20 0.55 -8.15
N LEU A 180 17.97 -0.50 -8.49
CA LEU A 180 17.53 -1.88 -8.39
C LEU A 180 17.28 -2.31 -6.94
N GLU A 181 18.16 -1.94 -6.01
CA GLU A 181 17.96 -2.20 -4.58
C GLU A 181 16.71 -1.51 -4.02
N ARG A 182 16.42 -0.27 -4.47
CA ARG A 182 15.18 0.43 -4.11
C ARG A 182 13.95 -0.29 -4.66
N LEU A 183 13.99 -0.72 -5.92
CA LEU A 183 12.88 -1.48 -6.52
C LEU A 183 12.64 -2.82 -5.81
N GLN A 184 13.70 -3.56 -5.48
CA GLN A 184 13.59 -4.81 -4.72
C GLN A 184 12.94 -4.58 -3.35
N ARG A 185 13.30 -3.50 -2.64
CA ARG A 185 12.66 -3.14 -1.37
C ARG A 185 11.17 -2.81 -1.54
N ILE A 186 10.80 -2.11 -2.62
CA ILE A 186 9.40 -1.79 -2.92
C ILE A 186 8.62 -3.06 -3.25
N VAL A 187 9.17 -3.95 -4.08
CA VAL A 187 8.54 -5.24 -4.41
C VAL A 187 8.32 -6.07 -3.14
N ALA A 188 9.35 -6.22 -2.30
CA ALA A 188 9.21 -6.94 -1.03
C ALA A 188 8.15 -6.30 -0.10
N ALA A 189 8.04 -4.97 -0.09
CA ALA A 189 7.00 -4.28 0.67
C ALA A 189 5.59 -4.56 0.10
N ILE A 190 5.43 -4.50 -1.23
CA ILE A 190 4.16 -4.81 -1.92
C ILE A 190 3.76 -6.26 -1.71
N ASP A 191 4.69 -7.21 -1.82
CA ASP A 191 4.42 -8.63 -1.58
C ASP A 191 3.99 -8.85 -0.13
N SER A 192 4.65 -8.20 0.83
CA SER A 192 4.26 -8.25 2.25
C SER A 192 2.91 -7.58 2.53
N GLU A 193 2.50 -6.62 1.70
CA GLU A 193 1.20 -5.96 1.76
C GLU A 193 0.12 -6.79 1.08
N ALA A 194 0.44 -7.50 0.00
CA ALA A 194 -0.46 -8.43 -0.68
C ALA A 194 -0.75 -9.67 0.17
N GLU A 195 0.23 -10.17 0.93
CA GLU A 195 0.03 -11.23 1.92
C GLU A 195 -0.80 -10.76 3.13
N LYS A 196 -0.81 -9.45 3.43
CA LYS A 196 -1.70 -8.86 4.41
C LYS A 196 -3.09 -8.67 3.80
N ALA A 197 -4.01 -9.57 4.12
CA ALA A 197 -5.42 -9.41 3.77
C ALA A 197 -5.91 -7.99 4.14
N PRO A 198 -6.64 -7.29 3.24
CA PRO A 198 -6.99 -5.89 3.42
C PRO A 198 -7.78 -5.69 4.72
N PRO A 199 -7.43 -4.68 5.53
CA PRO A 199 -8.11 -4.42 6.79
C PRO A 199 -9.60 -4.21 6.50
N ASN A 200 -10.45 -5.00 7.17
CA ASN A 200 -11.93 -5.09 7.07
C ASN A 200 -12.52 -6.25 6.24
N THR A 201 -11.73 -7.12 5.60
CA THR A 201 -12.31 -8.30 4.89
C THR A 201 -12.42 -9.53 5.78
N VAL A 202 -11.44 -9.79 6.63
CA VAL A 202 -11.41 -10.98 7.51
C VAL A 202 -12.48 -10.89 8.60
N GLU A 203 -12.63 -9.72 9.25
CA GLU A 203 -13.66 -9.55 10.29
C GLU A 203 -15.09 -9.59 9.76
N LYS A 204 -15.33 -9.24 8.48
CA LYS A 204 -16.66 -9.40 7.86
C LYS A 204 -16.94 -10.86 7.45
N ALA A 205 -15.92 -11.64 7.11
CA ALA A 205 -16.08 -13.06 6.79
C ALA A 205 -16.32 -13.92 8.03
N PHE A 206 -15.61 -13.64 9.14
CA PHE A 206 -15.74 -14.44 10.37
C PHE A 206 -16.95 -14.05 11.25
N LYS A 207 -17.44 -12.80 11.17
CA LYS A 207 -18.69 -12.40 11.86
C LYS A 207 -19.95 -13.11 11.36
N HIS A 208 -19.86 -13.87 10.26
CA HIS A 208 -20.98 -14.66 9.74
C HIS A 208 -20.90 -16.17 10.07
N PHE A 209 -19.82 -16.66 10.69
CA PHE A 209 -19.66 -18.10 10.98
C PHE A 209 -19.89 -18.48 12.44
N ASP A 210 -19.69 -17.55 13.40
CA ASP A 210 -19.82 -17.85 14.83
C ASP A 210 -21.16 -17.41 15.44
N SER A 211 -22.28 -17.73 14.76
CA SER A 211 -23.60 -17.72 15.43
C SER A 211 -24.13 -19.15 15.50
N PRO A 212 -24.29 -19.72 16.71
CA PRO A 212 -24.67 -21.10 16.86
C PRO A 212 -26.15 -21.28 16.46
N ALA A 213 -26.37 -22.13 15.46
CA ALA A 213 -27.62 -22.82 15.18
C ALA A 213 -28.93 -22.00 15.29
N THR A 214 -29.22 -21.20 14.26
CA THR A 214 -30.58 -21.17 13.70
C THR A 214 -30.51 -21.54 12.23
N SER A 215 -31.11 -22.69 11.94
CA SER A 215 -31.39 -23.29 10.63
C SER A 215 -31.35 -22.33 9.45
N GLY A 216 -30.49 -22.63 8.45
CA GLY A 216 -30.79 -22.64 7.00
C GLY A 216 -31.60 -21.52 6.33
N MET A 217 -31.88 -20.42 7.01
CA MET A 217 -32.76 -19.35 6.55
C MET A 217 -31.89 -18.18 6.12
N PRO A 218 -31.96 -17.75 4.85
CA PRO A 218 -31.33 -16.49 4.46
C PRO A 218 -31.92 -15.38 5.32
N SER A 219 -31.08 -14.44 5.78
CA SER A 219 -31.56 -13.31 6.57
C SER A 219 -32.73 -12.62 5.86
N PRO A 220 -33.75 -12.09 6.57
CA PRO A 220 -34.99 -11.61 5.94
C PRO A 220 -34.75 -10.59 4.82
N LYS A 221 -33.77 -9.70 5.02
CA LYS A 221 -33.35 -8.71 4.03
C LYS A 221 -32.70 -9.34 2.79
N LEU A 222 -31.98 -10.45 2.95
CA LEU A 222 -31.37 -11.20 1.85
C LEU A 222 -32.44 -12.03 1.10
N ALA A 223 -33.40 -12.61 1.82
CA ALA A 223 -34.55 -13.30 1.23
C ALA A 223 -35.38 -12.34 0.36
N ASP A 224 -35.67 -11.14 0.85
CA ASP A 224 -36.37 -10.09 0.11
C ASP A 224 -35.56 -9.56 -1.07
N ALA A 225 -34.24 -9.45 -0.94
CA ALA A 225 -33.38 -8.99 -2.02
C ALA A 225 -33.18 -10.04 -3.13
N VAL A 226 -33.23 -11.33 -2.79
CA VAL A 226 -33.21 -12.44 -3.75
C VAL A 226 -34.57 -12.61 -4.44
N SER A 227 -35.68 -12.45 -3.71
CA SER A 227 -37.04 -12.52 -4.29
C SER A 227 -37.34 -11.31 -5.19
N SER A 228 -36.90 -10.11 -4.80
CA SER A 228 -37.03 -8.88 -5.60
C SER A 228 -36.08 -8.80 -6.80
N GLY A 229 -35.24 -9.81 -7.02
CA GLY A 229 -34.31 -9.87 -8.15
C GLY A 229 -33.16 -8.86 -8.08
N LYS A 230 -33.00 -8.15 -6.95
CA LYS A 230 -31.95 -7.14 -6.75
C LYS A 230 -30.57 -7.75 -6.53
N ILE A 231 -30.50 -9.03 -6.13
CA ILE A 231 -29.25 -9.76 -5.94
C ILE A 231 -29.25 -11.02 -6.81
N VAL A 232 -28.41 -11.04 -7.83
CA VAL A 232 -28.13 -12.23 -8.64
C VAL A 232 -27.04 -13.03 -7.93
N THR A 233 -27.40 -14.14 -7.30
CA THR A 233 -26.42 -15.04 -6.68
C THR A 233 -25.72 -15.89 -7.75
N ARG A 234 -24.40 -16.10 -7.58
CA ARG A 234 -23.52 -16.86 -8.49
C ARG A 234 -24.06 -18.24 -8.86
N ARG A 235 -24.89 -18.85 -8.00
CA ARG A 235 -25.56 -20.14 -8.23
C ARG A 235 -26.62 -20.08 -9.35
N ARG A 236 -27.35 -18.97 -9.50
CA ARG A 236 -28.28 -18.74 -10.63
C ARG A 236 -27.53 -18.50 -11.95
N MET A 237 -26.37 -17.85 -11.90
CA MET A 237 -25.54 -17.70 -13.10
C MET A 237 -24.97 -19.05 -13.55
N ALA A 238 -24.54 -19.89 -12.61
CA ALA A 238 -24.02 -21.23 -12.92
C ALA A 238 -25.08 -22.17 -13.53
N SER A 239 -26.37 -22.06 -13.18
CA SER A 239 -27.42 -22.89 -13.79
C SER A 239 -27.69 -22.56 -15.27
N HIS A 240 -27.25 -21.40 -15.76
CA HIS A 240 -27.39 -21.01 -17.17
C HIS A 240 -26.14 -21.23 -18.01
N LEU A 241 -25.01 -21.56 -17.39
CA LEU A 241 -23.77 -21.87 -18.09
C LEU A 241 -23.71 -23.38 -18.34
N ARG A 242 -24.00 -23.80 -19.58
CA ARG A 242 -23.72 -25.18 -20.01
C ARG A 242 -22.20 -25.36 -20.05
N PRO A 243 -21.64 -26.43 -19.47
CA PRO A 243 -20.21 -26.71 -19.57
C PRO A 243 -19.82 -26.89 -21.04
N ILE A 244 -18.75 -26.19 -21.45
CA ILE A 244 -18.17 -26.31 -22.78
C ILE A 244 -17.47 -27.67 -22.83
N PRO A 245 -17.81 -28.57 -23.79
CA PRO A 245 -17.11 -29.83 -23.92
C PRO A 245 -15.67 -29.58 -24.36
N TYR A 246 -14.71 -29.97 -23.52
CA TYR A 246 -13.30 -30.00 -23.92
C TYR A 246 -13.08 -31.20 -24.84
N PRO A 247 -12.50 -31.03 -26.04
CA PRO A 247 -12.05 -32.17 -26.83
C PRO A 247 -10.81 -32.77 -26.15
N LEU A 248 -10.92 -34.03 -25.74
CA LEU A 248 -9.79 -34.85 -25.34
C LEU A 248 -8.88 -35.03 -26.57
N ARG A 249 -7.62 -34.59 -26.47
CA ARG A 249 -6.53 -34.98 -27.38
C ARG A 249 -5.60 -35.92 -26.65
#